data_AF-A0A9P1MZI5-F1
#
_entry.id   AF-A0A9P1MZI5-F1
#
_cell.length_a   1.000
_cell.length_b   1.000
_cell.length_c   1.000
_cell.angle_alpha   90.00
_cell.angle_beta   90.00
_cell.angle_gamma   90.00
#
_symmetry.space_group_name_H-M   'P 1'
#
loop_
_entity.id
_entity.type
_entity.pdbx_description
1 polymer ?
#
loop_
_entity_poly.entity_id
_entity_poly.type
_entity_poly.pdbx_seq_one_letter_code
_entity_poly.pdbx_strand_id
1 'polypeptide(L)'
;MNSENSEVKNRTLANARERKRMKCINVGFDHLRKQLPGRYHDKRLSKVETLKSAIEYINTLSNLLQNHPPPNTPNTSPNFFAYQSTIWTPPQNLNK
;
A
#
# COMPACT_ATOMS: atom_id res chain seq x y z
N MET A 1 11.48 45.54 -1.04
CA MET A 1 12.64 44.63 -1.20
C MET A 1 12.68 43.46 -0.19
N ASN A 2 12.10 43.56 1.02
CA ASN A 2 12.16 42.44 2.00
C ASN A 2 11.10 41.33 1.81
N SER A 3 10.01 41.58 1.07
CA SER A 3 8.90 40.62 0.90
C SER A 3 9.26 39.46 -0.04
N GLU A 4 9.98 39.73 -1.14
CA GLU A 4 10.36 38.72 -2.14
C GLU A 4 11.26 37.63 -1.56
N ASN A 5 12.19 37.99 -0.67
CA ASN A 5 13.11 37.04 -0.06
C ASN A 5 12.38 36.07 0.89
N SER A 6 11.29 36.51 1.52
CA SER A 6 10.46 35.66 2.39
C SER A 6 9.66 34.61 1.62
N GLU A 7 9.18 34.96 0.43
CA GLU A 7 8.41 34.07 -0.44
C GLU A 7 9.30 32.98 -1.07
N VAL A 8 10.49 33.37 -1.52
CA VAL A 8 11.52 32.42 -1.98
C VAL A 8 11.93 31.46 -0.87
N LYS A 9 12.09 31.94 0.36
CA LYS A 9 12.37 31.10 1.53
C LYS A 9 11.21 30.13 1.83
N ASN A 10 9.96 30.56 1.74
CA ASN A 10 8.82 29.67 1.96
C ASN A 10 8.73 28.57 0.87
N ARG A 11 8.93 28.95 -0.41
CA ARG A 11 8.97 28.01 -1.53
C ARG A 11 10.07 26.96 -1.40
N THR A 12 11.27 27.37 -0.99
CA THR A 12 12.39 26.44 -0.78
C THR A 12 12.12 25.47 0.36
N LEU A 13 11.53 25.94 1.47
CA LEU A 13 11.09 25.09 2.59
C LEU A 13 10.00 24.10 2.16
N ALA A 14 9.02 24.54 1.37
CA ALA A 14 7.97 23.67 0.83
C ALA A 14 8.56 22.57 -0.07
N ASN A 15 9.46 22.93 -0.98
CA ASN A 15 10.15 21.98 -1.84
C ASN A 15 10.99 20.97 -1.04
N ALA A 16 11.65 21.41 0.02
CA ALA A 16 12.40 20.52 0.91
C ALA A 16 11.49 19.52 1.63
N ARG A 17 10.31 19.95 2.09
CA ARG A 17 9.31 19.05 2.69
C ARG A 17 8.83 18.01 1.69
N GLU A 18 8.51 18.41 0.45
CA GLU A 18 8.03 17.46 -0.56
C GLU A 18 9.12 16.45 -0.95
N ARG A 19 10.38 16.90 -1.06
CA ARG A 19 11.51 15.97 -1.25
C ARG A 19 11.62 14.95 -0.13
N LYS A 20 11.44 15.38 1.13
CA LYS A 20 11.44 14.46 2.29
C LYS A 20 10.29 13.47 2.21
N ARG A 21 9.08 13.93 1.88
CA ARG A 21 7.90 13.07 1.68
C ARG A 21 8.13 12.04 0.58
N MET A 22 8.64 12.47 -0.57
CA MET A 22 8.97 11.58 -1.68
C MET A 22 10.06 10.57 -1.33
N LYS A 23 11.07 10.97 -0.54
CA LYS A 23 12.09 10.03 -0.04
C LYS A 23 11.46 8.92 0.80
N CYS A 24 10.55 9.25 1.72
CA CYS A 24 9.84 8.25 2.52
C CYS A 24 9.02 7.29 1.63
N ILE A 25 8.32 7.81 0.62
CA ILE A 25 7.56 6.98 -0.32
C ILE A 25 8.47 6.03 -1.10
N ASN A 26 9.61 6.53 -1.59
CA ASN A 26 10.55 5.71 -2.35
C ASN A 26 11.17 4.59 -1.49
N VAL A 27 11.48 4.87 -0.21
CA VAL A 27 11.90 3.85 0.75
C VAL A 27 10.82 2.77 0.93
N GLY A 28 9.55 3.17 1.05
CA GLY A 28 8.43 2.23 1.09
C GLY A 28 8.33 1.35 -0.16
N PHE A 29 8.53 1.93 -1.35
CA PHE A 29 8.58 1.18 -2.60
C PHE A 29 9.76 0.19 -2.64
N ASP A 30 10.93 0.57 -2.14
CA ASP A 30 12.09 -0.32 -2.09
C ASP A 30 11.86 -1.47 -1.09
N HIS A 31 11.18 -1.22 0.03
CA HIS A 31 10.74 -2.28 0.95
C HIS A 31 9.74 -3.23 0.29
N LEU A 32 8.76 -2.69 -0.45
CA LEU A 32 7.80 -3.51 -1.17
C LEU A 32 8.49 -4.42 -2.19
N ARG A 33 9.47 -3.90 -2.96
CA ARG A 33 10.25 -4.71 -3.91
C ARG A 33 10.97 -5.87 -3.26
N LYS A 34 11.49 -5.70 -2.04
CA LYS A 34 12.17 -6.78 -1.29
C LYS A 34 11.22 -7.90 -0.87
N GLN A 35 9.93 -7.62 -0.73
CA GLN A 35 8.91 -8.63 -0.40
C GLN A 35 8.36 -9.36 -1.62
N LEU A 36 8.70 -8.91 -2.84
CA LEU A 36 8.25 -9.57 -4.07
C LEU A 36 9.07 -10.85 -4.33
N PRO A 37 8.46 -11.86 -4.97
CA PRO A 37 9.10 -13.15 -5.21
C PRO A 37 10.34 -13.04 -6.11
N GLY A 38 11.26 -14.00 -5.93
CA GLY A 38 12.68 -13.94 -6.29
C GLY A 38 13.08 -13.45 -7.67
N ARG A 39 12.22 -13.64 -8.68
CA ARG A 39 12.42 -13.20 -10.08
C ARG A 39 12.64 -11.70 -10.27
N TYR A 40 12.45 -10.89 -9.21
CA TYR A 40 12.56 -9.43 -9.24
C TYR A 40 13.72 -8.88 -8.38
N HIS A 41 14.55 -9.73 -7.76
CA HIS A 41 15.65 -9.24 -6.93
C HIS A 41 16.75 -8.56 -7.75
N ASP A 42 17.03 -9.05 -8.96
CA ASP A 42 18.10 -8.50 -9.81
C ASP A 42 17.65 -7.28 -10.63
N LYS A 43 16.34 -7.12 -10.84
CA LYS A 43 15.77 -6.01 -11.63
C LYS A 43 14.98 -5.05 -10.74
N ARG A 44 15.40 -3.78 -10.71
CA ARG A 44 14.60 -2.73 -10.07
C ARG A 44 13.32 -2.43 -10.87
N LEU A 45 12.20 -2.94 -10.41
CA LEU A 45 10.88 -2.71 -11.02
C LEU A 45 10.47 -1.23 -10.98
N SER A 46 9.79 -0.77 -12.04
CA SER A 46 9.10 0.53 -12.03
C SER A 46 8.00 0.56 -10.97
N LYS A 47 7.48 1.76 -10.65
CA LYS A 47 6.39 1.90 -9.65
C LYS A 47 5.16 1.08 -10.05
N VAL A 48 4.76 1.15 -11.32
CA VAL A 48 3.59 0.43 -11.83
C VAL A 48 3.82 -1.07 -11.81
N GLU A 49 4.98 -1.55 -12.28
CA GLU A 49 5.31 -2.98 -12.21
C GLU A 49 5.34 -3.48 -10.76
N THR A 50 5.93 -2.72 -9.84
CA THR A 50 5.99 -3.08 -8.41
C THR A 50 4.59 -3.27 -7.83
N LEU A 51 3.66 -2.35 -8.14
CA LEU A 51 2.27 -2.44 -7.67
C LEU A 51 1.55 -3.64 -8.29
N LYS A 52 1.69 -3.86 -9.60
CA LYS A 52 1.09 -5.02 -10.29
C LYS A 52 1.59 -6.34 -9.73
N SER A 53 2.90 -6.49 -9.55
CA SER A 53 3.50 -7.69 -8.99
C SER A 53 3.10 -7.93 -7.52
N ALA A 54 2.92 -6.87 -6.73
CA ALA A 54 2.43 -7.00 -5.36
C ALA A 54 1.01 -7.55 -5.30
N ILE A 55 0.11 -7.01 -6.14
CA ILE A 55 -1.28 -7.48 -6.25
C ILE A 55 -1.32 -8.95 -6.68
N GLU A 56 -0.57 -9.30 -7.72
CA GLU A 56 -0.45 -10.67 -8.21
C GLU A 56 0.06 -11.60 -7.10
N TYR A 57 1.09 -11.19 -6.36
CA TYR A 57 1.67 -12.02 -5.31
C TYR A 57 0.68 -12.30 -4.18
N ILE A 58 -0.04 -11.27 -3.70
CA ILE A 58 -1.10 -11.43 -2.69
C ILE A 58 -2.16 -12.44 -3.17
N ASN A 59 -2.61 -12.33 -4.43
CA ASN A 59 -3.60 -13.25 -5.00
C ASN A 59 -3.06 -14.68 -5.07
N THR A 60 -1.81 -14.88 -5.49
CA THR A 60 -1.20 -16.21 -5.56
C THR A 60 -1.10 -16.87 -4.20
N LEU A 61 -0.65 -16.14 -3.16
CA LEU A 61 -0.57 -16.66 -1.80
C LEU A 61 -1.97 -16.98 -1.24
N SER A 62 -2.96 -16.13 -1.51
CA SER A 62 -4.34 -16.35 -1.08
C SER A 62 -4.93 -17.63 -1.70
N ASN A 63 -4.69 -17.86 -2.99
CA ASN A 63 -5.15 -19.07 -3.68
C ASN A 63 -4.44 -20.32 -3.16
N LEU A 64 -3.13 -20.25 -2.88
CA LEU A 64 -2.37 -21.38 -2.32
C LEU A 64 -2.92 -21.80 -0.95
N LEU A 65 -3.28 -20.84 -0.10
CA LEU A 65 -3.85 -21.11 1.22
C LEU A 65 -5.27 -21.71 1.13
N GLN A 66 -6.07 -21.32 0.15
CA GLN A 66 -7.41 -21.91 -0.07
C GLN A 66 -7.33 -23.36 -0.57
N ASN A 67 -6.34 -23.68 -1.41
CA ASN A 67 -6.16 -25.02 -1.98
C ASN A 67 -5.44 -25.99 -1.03
N HIS A 68 -4.78 -25.47 0.01
CA HIS A 68 -4.15 -26.27 1.06
C HIS A 68 -4.70 -25.86 2.44
N PRO A 69 -5.98 -26.17 2.73
CA PRO A 69 -6.52 -25.96 4.06
C PRO A 69 -5.68 -26.75 5.07
N PRO A 70 -5.34 -26.18 6.23
CA PRO A 70 -4.52 -26.87 7.22
C PRO A 70 -5.19 -28.20 7.60
N PRO A 71 -4.44 -29.32 7.64
CA PRO A 71 -4.98 -30.60 8.08
C PRO A 71 -5.31 -30.46 9.58
N ASN A 72 -6.61 -30.53 9.93
CA ASN A 72 -7.22 -30.38 11.26
C ASN A 72 -7.70 -28.98 11.70
N THR A 73 -8.61 -28.37 10.94
CA THR A 73 -9.64 -27.52 11.57
C THR A 73 -11.04 -28.07 11.27
N PRO A 74 -11.60 -28.96 12.13
CA PRO A 74 -13.03 -29.18 12.11
C PRO A 74 -13.71 -27.88 12.55
N ASN A 75 -14.48 -27.27 11.63
CA ASN A 75 -15.28 -26.05 11.84
C ASN A 75 -14.58 -24.70 11.58
N THR A 76 -14.18 -24.44 10.33
CA THR A 76 -14.12 -23.04 9.85
C THR A 76 -15.47 -22.70 9.23
N SER A 77 -16.26 -21.95 10.00
CA SER A 77 -17.57 -21.40 9.64
C SER A 77 -17.56 -20.78 8.22
N PRO A 78 -18.64 -20.89 7.41
CA PRO A 78 -18.67 -20.43 6.02
C PRO A 78 -18.46 -18.91 5.80
N ASN A 79 -18.28 -18.13 6.87
CA ASN A 79 -18.35 -16.67 6.87
C ASN A 79 -17.01 -15.92 6.72
N PHE A 80 -15.91 -16.57 6.33
CA PHE A 80 -14.64 -15.87 6.11
C PHE A 80 -14.71 -14.83 4.97
N PHE A 81 -15.62 -15.01 4.01
CA PHE A 81 -15.83 -14.09 2.87
C PHE A 81 -16.68 -12.84 3.18
N ALA A 82 -17.32 -12.75 4.35
CA ALA A 82 -18.21 -11.63 4.70
C ALA A 82 -17.47 -10.30 4.93
N TYR A 83 -16.15 -10.33 5.11
CA TYR A 83 -15.33 -9.16 5.43
C TYR A 83 -14.78 -8.40 4.21
N GLN A 84 -15.07 -8.85 2.98
CA GLN A 84 -14.67 -8.13 1.75
C GLN A 84 -15.73 -7.12 1.27
N SER A 85 -16.89 -7.01 1.95
CA SER A 85 -18.01 -6.17 1.48
C SER A 85 -18.30 -4.93 2.34
N THR A 86 -17.37 -4.47 3.16
CA THR A 86 -17.56 -3.22 3.93
C THR A 86 -17.06 -2.02 3.14
N ILE A 87 -17.82 -1.63 2.10
CA ILE A 87 -17.77 -0.26 1.58
C ILE A 87 -18.07 0.66 2.78
N TRP A 88 -17.18 1.62 3.05
CA TRP A 88 -17.38 2.64 4.09
C TRP A 88 -18.75 3.30 3.91
N THR A 89 -19.70 2.97 4.79
CA THR A 89 -21.03 3.58 4.85
C THR A 89 -20.93 4.76 5.81
N PRO A 90 -21.04 6.01 5.34
CA PRO A 90 -20.98 7.15 6.23
C PRO A 90 -22.17 7.10 7.22
N PRO A 91 -21.94 7.41 8.50
CA PRO A 91 -23.00 7.40 9.50
C PRO A 91 -24.09 8.38 9.07
N GLN A 92 -25.33 7.88 8.94
CA GLN A 92 -26.48 8.73 8.68
C GLN A 92 -26.70 9.60 9.92
N ASN A 93 -26.65 10.91 9.71
CA ASN A 93 -26.88 11.92 10.72
C ASN A 93 -28.22 11.63 11.43
N LEU A 94 -28.15 11.32 12.73
CA LEU A 94 -29.33 11.23 13.58
C LEU A 94 -29.62 12.64 14.10
N ASN A 95 -30.56 13.30 13.44
CA ASN A 95 -31.15 14.57 13.88
C ASN A 95 -31.37 14.60 15.40
N LYS A 96 -30.73 15.57 16.07
CA LYS A 96 -31.34 16.39 17.12
C LYS A 96 -30.80 17.81 17.01
#